data_AF-A0A952QEN0-F1
#
_entry.id   AF-A0A952QEN0-F1
#
_cell.length_a   1.000
_cell.length_b   1.000
_cell.length_c   1.000
_cell.angle_alpha   90.00
_cell.angle_beta   90.00
_cell.angle_gamma   90.00
#
_symmetry.space_group_name_H-M   'P 1'
#
loop_
_entity.id
_entity.type
_entity.pdbx_description
1 polymer ?
#
loop_
_entity_poly.entity_id
_entity_poly.type
_entity_poly.pdbx_seq_one_letter_code
_entity_poly.pdbx_strand_id
1 'polypeptide(L)'
;MTWPGAWPSHILATSRQRLAELQLEVDSLPSDVSVATEQAMTRFLVVRACGHIEFTFDEAFCSYAESKSSPPIAAFVRSQFFRGSNPSAERIEVGLRKLDPARADRFVLLIDAEDQKVRRELGFLVDRRNKIAHGQSESVARRKALDLADIALSLGDWVMTELDPR
;
A
#
# COMPACT_ATOMS: atom_id res chain seq x y z
N MET A 1 -9.72 -24.72 1.57
CA MET A 1 -9.95 -24.92 0.13
C MET A 1 -8.65 -24.61 -0.60
N THR A 2 -8.34 -25.25 -1.72
CA THR A 2 -7.14 -24.89 -2.52
C THR A 2 -7.43 -23.64 -3.33
N TRP A 3 -6.54 -22.65 -3.31
CA TRP A 3 -6.72 -21.41 -4.10
C TRP A 3 -6.74 -21.73 -5.60
N PRO A 4 -7.81 -21.36 -6.33
CA PRO A 4 -7.97 -21.76 -7.73
C PRO A 4 -7.28 -20.83 -8.74
N GLY A 5 -6.77 -19.68 -8.30
CA GLY A 5 -6.27 -18.62 -9.18
C GLY A 5 -4.73 -18.51 -9.22
N ALA A 6 -4.25 -17.67 -10.13
CA ALA A 6 -2.87 -17.20 -10.07
C ALA A 6 -2.67 -16.29 -8.83
N TRP A 7 -1.44 -16.28 -8.31
CA TRP A 7 -1.05 -15.38 -7.23
C TRP A 7 0.33 -14.77 -7.52
N PRO A 8 0.51 -13.44 -7.43
CA PRO A 8 -0.52 -12.44 -7.15
C PRO A 8 -1.62 -12.41 -8.21
N SER A 9 -2.83 -12.00 -7.82
CA SER A 9 -3.94 -11.87 -8.77
C SER A 9 -3.62 -10.81 -9.84
N HIS A 10 -4.24 -10.91 -11.02
CA HIS A 10 -4.00 -9.95 -12.11
C HIS A 10 -4.23 -8.50 -11.66
N ILE A 11 -5.20 -8.26 -10.78
CA ILE A 11 -5.51 -6.92 -10.27
C ILE A 11 -4.42 -6.38 -9.33
N LEU A 12 -3.82 -7.25 -8.50
CA LEU A 12 -2.67 -6.90 -7.66
C LEU A 12 -1.42 -6.63 -8.51
N ALA A 13 -1.13 -7.51 -9.47
CA ALA A 13 -0.01 -7.34 -10.40
C ALA A 13 -0.15 -6.03 -11.20
N THR A 14 -1.35 -5.72 -11.70
CA THR A 14 -1.65 -4.47 -12.40
C THR A 14 -1.49 -3.25 -11.50
N SER A 15 -1.94 -3.32 -10.25
CA SER A 15 -1.81 -2.21 -9.28
C SER A 15 -0.34 -1.88 -9.03
N ARG A 16 0.48 -2.90 -8.79
CA ARG A 16 1.94 -2.77 -8.62
C ARG A 16 2.61 -2.19 -9.86
N GLN A 17 2.32 -2.75 -11.04
CA GLN A 17 2.89 -2.30 -12.31
C GLN A 17 2.59 -0.81 -12.56
N ARG A 18 1.33 -0.38 -12.40
CA ARG A 18 0.93 1.01 -12.60
C ARG A 18 1.62 1.98 -11.65
N LEU A 19 1.88 1.57 -10.40
CA LEU A 19 2.64 2.41 -9.46
C LEU A 19 4.11 2.52 -9.90
N ALA A 20 4.73 1.42 -10.30
CA ALA A 20 6.11 1.41 -10.79
C ALA A 20 6.28 2.24 -12.08
N GLU A 21 5.35 2.13 -13.02
CA GLU A 21 5.33 2.94 -14.25
C GLU A 21 5.24 4.44 -13.91
N LEU A 22 4.31 4.83 -13.04
CA LEU A 22 4.20 6.23 -12.62
C LEU A 22 5.45 6.72 -11.88
N GLN A 23 6.07 5.87 -11.05
CA GLN A 23 7.31 6.22 -10.38
C GLN A 23 8.43 6.52 -11.40
N LEU A 24 8.56 5.70 -12.45
CA LEU A 24 9.52 5.94 -13.53
C LEU A 24 9.19 7.21 -14.32
N GLU A 25 7.92 7.49 -14.60
CA GLU A 25 7.49 8.73 -15.24
C GLU A 25 7.87 9.96 -14.41
N VAL A 26 7.66 9.92 -13.09
CA VAL A 26 8.04 11.00 -12.17
C VAL A 26 9.56 11.14 -12.07
N ASP A 27 10.31 10.04 -12.03
CA ASP A 27 11.78 10.06 -11.96
C ASP A 27 12.42 10.54 -13.27
N SER A 28 11.75 10.36 -14.41
CA SER A 28 12.22 10.79 -15.73
C SER A 28 11.77 12.19 -16.16
N LEU A 29 11.03 12.93 -15.32
CA LEU A 29 10.63 14.31 -15.63
C LEU A 29 11.87 15.18 -15.95
N PRO A 30 11.84 15.95 -17.06
CA PRO A 30 12.91 16.88 -17.41
C PRO A 30 13.19 17.91 -16.31
N SER A 31 14.42 18.41 -16.25
CA SER A 31 14.82 19.43 -15.26
C SER A 31 14.18 20.81 -15.50
N ASP A 32 13.70 21.07 -16.71
CA ASP A 32 13.04 22.30 -17.14
C ASP A 32 11.51 22.22 -17.13
N VAL A 33 10.96 21.13 -16.58
CA VAL A 33 9.52 20.98 -16.38
C VAL A 33 8.96 22.13 -15.53
N SER A 34 7.74 22.55 -15.81
CA SER A 34 7.10 23.59 -14.99
C SER A 34 6.93 23.12 -13.55
N VAL A 35 7.13 24.02 -12.59
CA VAL A 35 6.94 23.73 -11.15
C VAL A 35 5.54 23.19 -10.86
N ALA A 36 4.52 23.71 -11.56
CA ALA A 36 3.14 23.26 -11.41
C ALA A 36 2.96 21.81 -11.86
N THR A 37 3.57 21.42 -12.99
CA THR A 37 3.54 20.05 -13.50
C THR A 37 4.30 19.11 -12.58
N GLU A 38 5.51 19.47 -12.13
CA GLU A 38 6.28 18.65 -11.19
C GLU A 38 5.49 18.39 -9.90
N GLN A 39 4.90 19.44 -9.32
CA GLN A 39 4.09 19.30 -8.12
C GLN A 39 2.85 18.43 -8.35
N ALA A 40 2.15 18.60 -9.47
CA ALA A 40 0.97 17.79 -9.79
C ALA A 40 1.33 16.29 -9.90
N MET A 41 2.41 15.98 -10.62
CA MET A 41 2.91 14.60 -10.78
C MET A 41 3.38 14.01 -9.45
N THR A 42 4.10 14.79 -8.64
CA THR A 42 4.56 14.39 -7.31
C THR A 42 3.38 14.07 -6.38
N ARG A 43 2.36 14.93 -6.34
CA ARG A 43 1.13 14.69 -5.58
C ARG A 43 0.40 13.45 -6.06
N PHE A 44 0.31 13.27 -7.38
CA PHE A 44 -0.34 12.11 -7.97
C PHE A 44 0.36 10.81 -7.56
N LEU A 45 1.71 10.78 -7.59
CA LEU A 45 2.49 9.63 -7.13
C LEU A 45 2.23 9.31 -5.66
N VAL A 46 2.20 10.31 -4.78
CA VAL A 46 1.88 10.12 -3.34
C VAL A 46 0.49 9.50 -3.16
N VAL A 47 -0.53 10.03 -3.85
CA VAL A 47 -1.89 9.49 -3.77
C VAL A 47 -1.94 8.05 -4.29
N ARG A 48 -1.26 7.76 -5.40
CA ARG A 48 -1.21 6.42 -6.01
C ARG A 48 -0.45 5.42 -5.14
N ALA A 49 0.66 5.83 -4.51
CA ALA A 49 1.42 5.00 -3.58
C ALA A 49 0.59 4.61 -2.36
N CYS A 50 -0.12 5.56 -1.75
CA CYS A 50 -1.01 5.29 -0.63
C CYS A 50 -2.16 4.35 -1.03
N GLY A 51 -2.82 4.62 -2.17
CA GLY A 51 -3.90 3.78 -2.69
C GLY A 51 -3.44 2.36 -3.06
N HIS A 52 -2.20 2.20 -3.54
CA HIS A 52 -1.63 0.88 -3.81
C HIS A 52 -1.51 0.02 -2.54
N ILE A 53 -1.05 0.60 -1.43
CA ILE A 53 -0.96 -0.11 -0.14
C ILE A 53 -2.36 -0.53 0.32
N GLU A 54 -3.32 0.41 0.33
CA GLU A 54 -4.71 0.12 0.73
C GLU A 54 -5.29 -1.04 -0.07
N PHE A 55 -5.21 -0.94 -1.39
CA PHE A 55 -5.73 -1.94 -2.30
C PHE A 55 -5.04 -3.29 -2.13
N THR A 56 -3.72 -3.30 -1.97
CA THR A 56 -2.95 -4.55 -1.86
C THR A 56 -3.26 -5.28 -0.56
N PHE A 57 -3.37 -4.57 0.56
CA PHE A 57 -3.80 -5.16 1.82
C PHE A 57 -5.23 -5.69 1.75
N ASP A 58 -6.16 -4.91 1.22
CA ASP A 58 -7.57 -5.29 1.11
C ASP A 58 -7.75 -6.57 0.29
N GLU A 59 -7.21 -6.58 -0.92
CA GLU A 59 -7.36 -7.69 -1.86
C GLU A 59 -6.61 -8.95 -1.38
N ALA A 60 -5.41 -8.79 -0.81
CA ALA A 60 -4.66 -9.94 -0.32
C ALA A 60 -5.28 -10.56 0.94
N PHE A 61 -5.81 -9.73 1.83
CA PHE A 61 -6.54 -10.23 2.98
C PHE A 61 -7.81 -10.97 2.57
N CYS A 62 -8.58 -10.42 1.62
CA CYS A 62 -9.79 -11.05 1.11
C CYS A 62 -9.48 -12.39 0.42
N SER A 63 -8.46 -12.42 -0.44
CA SER A 63 -8.01 -13.64 -1.12
C SER A 63 -7.58 -14.71 -0.12
N TYR A 64 -6.81 -14.32 0.89
CA TYR A 64 -6.39 -15.24 1.95
C TYR A 64 -7.60 -15.80 2.72
N ALA A 65 -8.54 -14.94 3.13
CA ALA A 65 -9.75 -15.36 3.83
C ALA A 65 -10.61 -16.32 3.00
N GLU A 66 -10.75 -16.08 1.70
CA GLU A 66 -11.47 -16.97 0.77
C GLU A 66 -10.83 -18.35 0.68
N SER A 67 -9.50 -18.44 0.69
CA SER A 67 -8.81 -19.73 0.61
C SER A 67 -8.97 -20.58 1.89
N LYS A 68 -9.05 -19.91 3.06
CA LYS A 68 -9.02 -20.58 4.38
C LYS A 68 -10.39 -20.68 5.07
N SER A 69 -11.45 -20.08 4.53
CA SER A 69 -12.78 -20.07 5.16
C SER A 69 -13.92 -20.47 4.20
N SER A 70 -15.12 -20.72 4.73
CA SER A 70 -16.31 -21.00 3.90
C SER A 70 -16.81 -19.72 3.21
N PRO A 71 -17.51 -19.82 2.06
CA PRO A 71 -17.96 -18.65 1.31
C PRO A 71 -18.74 -17.60 2.12
N PRO A 72 -19.65 -17.97 3.06
CA PRO A 72 -20.34 -16.98 3.89
C PRO A 72 -19.40 -16.22 4.84
N ILE A 73 -18.38 -16.88 5.38
CA ILE A 73 -17.38 -16.26 6.27
C ILE A 73 -16.47 -15.33 5.47
N ALA A 74 -16.01 -15.76 4.30
CA ALA A 74 -15.22 -14.91 3.41
C ALA A 74 -15.99 -13.65 2.98
N ALA A 75 -17.28 -13.78 2.65
CA ALA A 75 -18.15 -12.65 2.32
C ALA A 75 -18.30 -11.68 3.51
N PHE A 76 -18.46 -12.21 4.74
CA PHE A 76 -18.47 -11.39 5.94
C PHE A 76 -17.15 -10.64 6.12
N VAL A 77 -16.00 -11.31 6.00
CA VAL A 77 -14.67 -10.68 6.12
C VAL A 77 -14.48 -9.55 5.10
N ARG A 78 -14.81 -9.80 3.82
CA ARG A 78 -14.75 -8.78 2.76
C ARG A 78 -15.59 -7.54 3.10
N SER A 79 -16.73 -7.70 3.78
CA SER A 79 -17.57 -6.56 4.18
C SER A 79 -16.94 -5.64 5.23
N GLN A 80 -15.92 -6.12 5.96
CA GLN A 80 -15.32 -5.43 7.11
C GLN A 80 -14.00 -4.72 6.77
N PHE A 81 -13.36 -5.07 5.64
CA PHE A 81 -12.00 -4.61 5.34
C PHE A 81 -11.96 -3.25 4.59
N PHE A 82 -10.89 -2.49 4.90
CA PHE A 82 -10.48 -1.13 4.47
C PHE A 82 -11.43 -0.24 3.63
N ARG A 83 -12.66 0.02 4.10
CA ARG A 83 -13.65 0.96 3.53
C ARG A 83 -13.16 2.43 3.33
N GLY A 84 -12.21 2.68 2.44
CA GLY A 84 -11.59 4.00 2.20
C GLY A 84 -10.76 4.53 3.38
N SER A 85 -10.37 3.67 4.32
CA SER A 85 -9.56 4.08 5.47
C SER A 85 -8.07 4.03 5.13
N ASN A 86 -7.32 4.99 5.65
CA ASN A 86 -5.87 5.10 5.40
C ASN A 86 -5.10 3.85 5.88
N PRO A 87 -4.02 3.45 5.21
CA PRO A 87 -3.23 2.28 5.53
C PRO A 87 -2.18 2.64 6.59
N SER A 88 -2.60 3.15 7.76
CA SER A 88 -1.66 3.43 8.83
C SER A 88 -1.06 2.13 9.37
N ALA A 89 0.19 2.21 9.86
CA ALA A 89 0.88 1.06 10.46
C ALA A 89 0.02 0.38 11.53
N GLU A 90 -0.58 1.16 12.43
CA GLU A 90 -1.46 0.68 13.49
C GLU A 90 -2.67 -0.10 12.95
N ARG A 91 -3.32 0.41 11.89
CA ARG A 91 -4.50 -0.25 11.31
C ARG A 91 -4.12 -1.56 10.62
N ILE A 92 -3.00 -1.56 9.91
CA ILE A 92 -2.46 -2.77 9.29
C ILE A 92 -2.14 -3.80 10.37
N GLU A 93 -1.42 -3.40 11.41
CA GLU A 93 -1.06 -4.27 12.54
C GLU A 93 -2.30 -4.87 13.20
N VAL A 94 -3.31 -4.04 13.53
CA VAL A 94 -4.57 -4.51 14.11
C VAL A 94 -5.30 -5.47 13.16
N GLY A 95 -5.32 -5.19 11.86
CA GLY A 95 -5.92 -6.07 10.85
C GLY A 95 -5.22 -7.43 10.79
N LEU A 96 -3.89 -7.43 10.71
CA LEU A 96 -3.08 -8.64 10.72
C LEU A 96 -3.20 -9.41 12.03
N ARG A 97 -3.24 -8.73 13.19
CA ARG A 97 -3.37 -9.35 14.51
C ARG A 97 -4.68 -10.11 14.67
N LYS A 98 -5.77 -9.57 14.12
CA LYS A 98 -7.08 -10.22 14.07
C LYS A 98 -7.09 -11.47 13.18
N LEU A 99 -6.23 -11.51 12.17
CA LEU A 99 -6.09 -12.66 11.28
C LEU A 99 -5.19 -13.74 11.89
N ASP A 100 -3.97 -13.34 12.24
CA ASP A 100 -2.92 -14.18 12.77
C ASP A 100 -1.90 -13.31 13.52
N PRO A 101 -1.77 -13.47 14.85
CA PRO A 101 -0.79 -12.76 15.65
C PRO A 101 0.65 -12.86 15.11
N ALA A 102 1.06 -14.03 14.60
CA ALA A 102 2.43 -14.22 14.12
C ALA A 102 2.74 -13.37 12.88
N ARG A 103 1.74 -13.14 12.02
CA ARG A 103 1.87 -12.25 10.85
C ARG A 103 2.04 -10.80 11.25
N ALA A 104 1.27 -10.37 12.24
CA ALA A 104 1.42 -9.02 12.75
C ALA A 104 2.76 -8.83 13.49
N ASP A 105 3.32 -9.86 14.14
CA ASP A 105 4.66 -9.76 14.73
C ASP A 105 5.73 -9.57 13.64
N ARG A 106 5.62 -10.31 12.54
CA ARG A 106 6.50 -10.12 11.37
C ARG A 106 6.34 -8.73 10.74
N PHE A 107 5.12 -8.20 10.68
CA PHE A 107 4.88 -6.84 10.21
C PHE A 107 5.54 -5.81 11.13
N VAL A 108 5.39 -5.94 12.45
CA VAL A 108 6.01 -5.05 13.43
C VAL A 108 7.54 -5.07 13.29
N LEU A 109 8.13 -6.28 13.17
CA LEU A 109 9.57 -6.43 12.91
C LEU A 109 10.00 -5.73 11.62
N LEU A 110 9.23 -5.83 10.54
CA LEU A 110 9.50 -5.13 9.28
C LEU A 110 9.47 -3.61 9.45
N ILE A 111 8.44 -3.08 10.10
CA ILE A 111 8.27 -1.62 10.18
C ILE A 111 9.19 -0.95 11.20
N ASP A 112 9.66 -1.70 12.20
CA ASP A 112 10.58 -1.24 13.23
C ASP A 112 12.06 -1.49 12.88
N ALA A 113 12.34 -2.24 11.81
CA ALA A 113 13.67 -2.39 11.26
C ALA A 113 14.27 -1.05 10.78
N GLU A 114 15.60 -1.01 10.65
CA GLU A 114 16.35 0.14 10.13
C GLU A 114 15.94 1.47 10.77
N ASP A 115 16.00 1.54 12.11
CA ASP A 115 15.60 2.73 12.86
C ASP A 115 14.16 3.17 12.50
N GLN A 116 13.23 2.22 12.37
CA GLN A 116 11.82 2.48 12.07
C GLN A 116 11.58 3.25 10.76
N LYS A 117 12.48 3.12 9.78
CA LYS A 117 12.37 3.82 8.48
C LYS A 117 11.00 3.61 7.85
N VAL A 118 10.58 2.36 7.67
CA VAL A 118 9.31 2.03 7.02
C VAL A 118 8.12 2.62 7.80
N ARG A 119 8.12 2.54 9.14
CA ARG A 119 7.07 3.15 9.97
C ARG A 119 6.97 4.66 9.74
N ARG A 120 8.10 5.38 9.76
CA ARG A 120 8.13 6.83 9.54
C ARG A 120 7.67 7.21 8.14
N GLU A 121 8.15 6.51 7.12
CA GLU A 121 7.80 6.77 5.73
C GLU A 121 6.31 6.49 5.46
N LEU A 122 5.77 5.40 5.99
CA LEU A 122 4.34 5.10 5.89
C LEU A 122 3.48 6.17 6.59
N GLY A 123 3.88 6.60 7.79
CA GLY A 123 3.21 7.70 8.49
C GLY A 123 3.23 9.00 7.68
N PHE A 124 4.38 9.33 7.09
CA PHE A 124 4.53 10.51 6.24
C PHE A 124 3.69 10.42 4.95
N LEU A 125 3.66 9.26 4.30
CA LEU A 125 2.84 8.98 3.11
C LEU A 125 1.36 9.25 3.41
N VAL A 126 0.86 8.70 4.52
CA VAL A 126 -0.53 8.87 4.95
C VAL A 126 -0.85 10.33 5.26
N ASP A 127 0.04 11.05 5.97
CA ASP A 127 -0.14 12.48 6.26
C ASP A 127 -0.18 13.31 4.97
N ARG A 128 0.75 13.07 4.02
CA ARG A 128 0.76 13.80 2.74
C ARG A 128 -0.47 13.49 1.90
N ARG A 129 -0.89 12.22 1.79
CA ARG A 129 -2.12 11.87 1.06
C ARG A 129 -3.33 12.61 1.64
N ASN A 130 -3.46 12.68 2.96
CA ASN A 130 -4.55 13.41 3.61
C ASN A 130 -4.54 14.91 3.27
N LYS A 131 -3.38 15.55 3.39
CA LYS A 131 -3.26 16.98 3.06
C LYS A 131 -3.62 17.26 1.60
N ILE A 132 -3.14 16.42 0.67
CA ILE A 132 -3.47 16.52 -0.76
C ILE A 132 -4.98 16.38 -0.98
N ALA A 133 -5.59 15.33 -0.40
CA ALA A 133 -7.03 15.06 -0.56
C ALA A 133 -7.92 16.17 0.01
N HIS A 134 -7.47 16.85 1.06
CA HIS A 134 -8.18 17.98 1.67
C HIS A 134 -7.81 19.35 1.08
N GLY A 135 -6.95 19.40 0.05
CA GLY A 135 -6.49 20.66 -0.54
C GLY A 135 -5.69 21.54 0.43
N GLN A 136 -5.11 20.93 1.47
CA GLN A 136 -4.30 21.63 2.44
C GLN A 136 -2.89 21.87 1.88
N SER A 137 -2.21 22.87 2.44
CA SER A 137 -0.80 23.09 2.14
C SER A 137 -0.01 21.84 2.53
N GLU A 138 0.66 21.28 1.53
CA GLU A 138 1.61 20.21 1.69
C GLU A 138 2.95 20.67 1.10
N SER A 139 4.03 20.12 1.64
CA SER A 139 5.30 20.10 0.95
C SER A 139 5.81 18.66 0.85
N VAL A 140 5.82 18.14 -0.36
CA VAL A 140 6.53 16.92 -0.74
C VAL A 140 7.39 17.22 -1.96
N ALA A 141 8.69 17.02 -1.80
CA ALA A 141 9.63 17.13 -2.90
C ALA A 141 9.55 15.88 -3.80
N ARG A 142 9.86 16.03 -5.08
CA ARG A 142 9.92 14.92 -6.06
C ARG A 142 10.69 13.71 -5.54
N ARG A 143 11.93 13.91 -5.06
CA ARG A 143 12.75 12.81 -4.48
C ARG A 143 12.02 12.09 -3.35
N LYS A 144 11.39 12.84 -2.44
CA LYS A 144 10.65 12.24 -1.33
C LYS A 144 9.47 11.42 -1.81
N ALA A 145 8.72 11.88 -2.82
CA ALA A 145 7.62 11.10 -3.38
C ALA A 145 8.08 9.79 -4.03
N LEU A 146 9.25 9.80 -4.68
CA LEU A 146 9.88 8.59 -5.22
C LEU A 146 10.23 7.60 -4.10
N ASP A 147 10.86 8.08 -3.02
CA ASP A 147 11.19 7.23 -1.86
C ASP A 147 9.92 6.62 -1.22
N LEU A 148 8.83 7.39 -1.14
CA LEU A 148 7.55 6.89 -0.62
C LEU A 148 6.91 5.83 -1.55
N ALA A 149 7.08 5.97 -2.86
CA ALA A 149 6.62 4.97 -3.82
C ALA A 149 7.42 3.66 -3.71
N ASP A 150 8.74 3.73 -3.48
CA ASP A 150 9.57 2.54 -3.20
C ASP A 150 9.11 1.81 -1.94
N ILE A 151 8.82 2.55 -0.87
CA ILE A 151 8.28 1.98 0.37
C ILE A 151 6.92 1.33 0.11
N ALA A 152 6.04 1.96 -0.67
CA ALA A 152 4.73 1.41 -1.00
C ALA A 152 4.83 0.12 -1.82
N LEU A 153 5.70 0.07 -2.83
CA LEU A 153 5.96 -1.13 -3.62
C LEU A 153 6.55 -2.26 -2.76
N SER A 154 7.52 -1.94 -1.91
CA SER A 154 8.17 -2.91 -1.02
C SER A 154 7.17 -3.50 0.00
N LEU A 155 6.32 -2.65 0.59
CA LEU A 155 5.25 -3.11 1.47
C LEU A 155 4.22 -3.96 0.71
N GLY A 156 3.83 -3.56 -0.51
CA GLY A 156 2.93 -4.34 -1.34
C GLY A 156 3.48 -5.74 -1.64
N ASP A 157 4.75 -5.85 -2.00
CA ASP A 157 5.46 -7.11 -2.26
C ASP A 157 5.53 -8.00 -1.02
N TRP A 158 5.82 -7.41 0.14
CA TRP A 158 5.81 -8.13 1.41
C TRP A 158 4.42 -8.69 1.73
N VAL A 159 3.36 -7.90 1.58
CA VAL A 159 1.97 -8.34 1.83
C VAL A 159 1.56 -9.47 0.91
N MET A 160 1.88 -9.36 -0.38
CA MET A 160 1.57 -10.41 -1.35
C MET A 160 2.30 -11.72 -1.00
N THR A 161 3.48 -11.65 -0.40
CA THR A 161 4.20 -12.83 0.07
C THR A 161 3.58 -13.42 1.33
N GLU A 162 3.24 -12.58 2.31
CA GLU A 162 2.73 -13.01 3.62
C GLU A 162 1.29 -13.50 3.60
N LEU A 163 0.46 -12.93 2.72
CA LEU A 163 -0.95 -13.25 2.56
C LEU A 163 -1.22 -14.11 1.31
N ASP A 164 -0.24 -14.90 0.88
CA ASP A 164 -0.43 -15.85 -0.21
C ASP A 164 -1.58 -16.84 0.12
N PRO A 165 -2.66 -16.88 -0.69
CA PRO A 165 -3.80 -17.73 -0.45
C PRO A 165 -3.57 -19.21 -0.82
N ARG A 166 -2.47 -19.54 -1.52
CA ARG A 166 -2.19 -20.90 -1.99
C ARG A 166 -1.97 -21.91 -0.85
#